data_AF-A0A031FXN8-F1
#
_entry.id   AF-A0A031FXN8-F1
#
_cell.length_a   1.000
_cell.length_b   1.000
_cell.length_c   1.000
_cell.angle_alpha   90.00
_cell.angle_beta   90.00
_cell.angle_gamma   90.00
#
_symmetry.space_group_name_H-M   'P 1'
#
loop_
_entity.id
_entity.type
_entity.pdbx_description
1 polymer ?
#
loop_
_entity_poly.entity_id
_entity_poly.type
_entity_poly.pdbx_seq_one_letter_code
_entity_poly.pdbx_strand_id
1 'polypeptide(L)'
;MGSAYSYDTKNGKRWEARYRKPDGKTARKSGFTRKRDAEAYITSVESAKLQGAYIAPGESRVTVGELGAAWLTAHAVAVKASTFHSHESAWRVHVKPAWGTRRVGTIRHTEVSAWIAELSVNRSATTVKRCHGVLASILDGAVRDRRSSQIPRGR
;
A
#
# COMPACT_ATOMS: atom_id res chain seq x y z
N MET A 1 14.60 4.90 -15.49
CA MET A 1 14.13 5.17 -16.86
C MET A 1 13.13 4.10 -17.26
N GLY A 2 11.85 4.39 -17.02
CA GLY A 2 10.75 3.72 -17.69
C GLY A 2 10.41 4.44 -19.00
N SER A 3 9.88 3.71 -19.98
CA SER A 3 9.48 4.26 -21.28
C SER A 3 8.04 3.86 -21.60
N ALA A 4 7.29 4.79 -22.19
CA ALA A 4 5.94 4.54 -22.67
C ALA A 4 5.99 4.01 -24.11
N TYR A 5 5.28 2.91 -24.39
CA TYR A 5 5.17 2.28 -25.71
C TYR A 5 3.74 2.36 -26.19
N SER A 6 3.50 2.71 -27.45
CA SER A 6 2.17 2.61 -28.06
C SER A 6 1.98 1.23 -28.70
N TYR A 7 0.81 0.63 -28.51
CA TYR A 7 0.40 -0.60 -29.17
C TYR A 7 -1.00 -0.46 -29.75
N ASP A 8 -1.26 -1.11 -30.89
CA ASP A 8 -2.54 -1.04 -31.57
C ASP A 8 -3.47 -2.18 -31.13
N THR A 9 -4.77 -1.91 -31.06
CA THR A 9 -5.79 -2.88 -30.64
C THR A 9 -6.97 -2.80 -31.60
N LYS A 10 -7.83 -3.83 -31.63
CA LYS A 10 -9.08 -3.80 -32.42
C LYS A 10 -9.98 -2.58 -32.13
N ASN A 11 -9.81 -1.92 -30.98
CA ASN A 11 -10.55 -0.71 -30.57
C ASN A 11 -9.67 0.58 -30.60
N GLY A 12 -8.57 0.59 -31.34
CA GLY A 12 -7.69 1.76 -31.53
C GLY A 12 -6.40 1.75 -30.71
N LYS A 13 -5.61 2.82 -30.87
CA LYS A 13 -4.26 2.99 -30.32
C LYS A 13 -4.28 3.11 -28.79
N ARG A 14 -3.54 2.24 -28.11
CA ARG A 14 -3.36 2.25 -26.65
C ARG A 14 -1.89 2.41 -26.27
N TRP A 15 -1.67 2.74 -25.01
CA TRP A 15 -0.36 3.02 -24.44
C TRP A 15 -0.07 2.04 -23.29
N GLU A 16 1.17 1.57 -23.26
CA GLU A 16 1.76 0.71 -22.25
C GLU A 16 2.87 1.51 -21.54
N ALA A 17 2.85 1.53 -20.22
CA ALA A 17 3.93 2.03 -19.39
C ALA A 17 4.85 0.88 -19.00
N ARG A 18 6.10 0.86 -19.50
CA ARG A 18 7.15 -0.05 -19.03
C ARG A 18 8.06 0.65 -18.06
N TYR A 19 8.32 0.03 -16.92
CA TYR A 19 9.23 0.57 -15.93
C TYR A 19 9.96 -0.55 -15.18
N ARG A 20 11.16 -0.25 -14.70
CA ARG A 20 12.00 -1.20 -13.96
C ARG A 20 11.62 -1.20 -12.48
N LYS A 21 11.33 -2.36 -11.90
CA LYS A 21 11.10 -2.50 -10.46
C LYS A 21 12.44 -2.45 -9.71
N PRO A 22 12.46 -2.09 -8.42
CA PRO A 22 13.67 -2.16 -7.60
C PRO A 22 14.26 -3.58 -7.52
N ASP A 23 13.44 -4.61 -7.71
CA ASP A 23 13.80 -6.03 -7.86
C ASP A 23 14.58 -6.35 -9.16
N GLY A 24 14.98 -5.35 -9.95
CA GLY A 24 15.59 -5.52 -11.27
C GLY A 24 14.63 -5.94 -12.39
N LYS A 25 13.46 -6.49 -12.05
CA LYS A 25 12.45 -6.99 -13.00
C LYS A 25 11.67 -5.87 -13.70
N THR A 26 11.46 -6.01 -15.00
CA THR A 26 10.61 -5.11 -15.79
C THR A 26 9.14 -5.37 -15.49
N ALA A 27 8.39 -4.33 -15.10
CA ALA A 27 6.94 -4.36 -15.02
C ALA A 27 6.34 -3.53 -16.15
N ARG A 28 5.19 -3.98 -16.65
CA ARG A 28 4.39 -3.26 -17.64
C ARG A 28 2.98 -3.07 -17.12
N LYS A 29 2.43 -1.87 -17.34
CA LYS A 29 1.01 -1.61 -17.18
C LYS A 29 0.45 -1.14 -18.51
N SER A 30 -0.44 -1.94 -19.09
CA SER A 30 -1.13 -1.66 -20.34
C SER A 30 -2.54 -1.13 -20.09
N GLY A 31 -3.13 -0.49 -21.10
CA GLY A 31 -4.52 -0.05 -21.08
C GLY A 31 -4.74 1.46 -21.06
N PHE A 32 -3.68 2.28 -21.16
CA PHE A 32 -3.83 3.73 -21.21
C PHE A 32 -4.31 4.18 -22.59
N THR A 33 -5.24 5.13 -22.65
CA THR A 33 -5.75 5.72 -23.90
C THR A 33 -4.84 6.82 -24.44
N ARG A 34 -4.02 7.45 -23.59
CA ARG A 34 -3.14 8.57 -23.97
C ARG A 34 -1.70 8.32 -23.50
N LYS A 35 -0.73 8.82 -24.29
CA LYS A 35 0.71 8.79 -23.96
C LYS A 35 1.01 9.44 -22.61
N ARG A 36 0.39 10.59 -22.39
CA ARG A 36 0.58 11.41 -21.19
C ARG A 36 0.16 10.67 -19.91
N ASP A 37 -0.88 9.83 -19.96
CA ASP A 37 -1.31 9.04 -18.80
C ASP A 37 -0.31 7.91 -18.50
N ALA A 38 0.27 7.30 -19.54
CA ALA A 38 1.32 6.30 -19.37
C ALA A 38 2.61 6.91 -18.81
N GLU A 39 3.02 8.09 -19.29
CA GLU A 39 4.18 8.82 -18.78
C GLU A 39 3.95 9.30 -17.33
N ALA A 40 2.79 9.88 -17.02
CA ALA A 40 2.42 10.28 -15.66
C ALA A 40 2.44 9.09 -14.69
N TYR A 41 1.99 7.92 -15.16
CA TYR A 41 2.09 6.69 -14.38
C TYR A 41 3.55 6.27 -14.14
N ILE A 42 4.44 6.36 -15.15
CA ILE A 42 5.87 6.07 -14.99
C ILE A 42 6.51 7.04 -13.99
N THR A 43 6.25 8.34 -14.11
CA THR A 43 6.79 9.37 -13.21
C THR A 43 6.29 9.18 -11.78
N SER A 44 5.00 8.88 -11.60
CA SER A 44 4.43 8.55 -10.29
C SER A 44 5.09 7.31 -9.69
N VAL A 45 5.35 6.29 -10.51
CA VAL A 45 6.02 5.06 -10.12
C VAL A 45 7.50 5.30 -9.78
N GLU A 46 8.22 6.15 -10.51
CA GLU A 46 9.60 6.52 -10.20
C GLU A 46 9.70 7.40 -8.95
N SER A 47 8.78 8.34 -8.76
CA SER A 47 8.67 9.13 -7.52
C SER A 47 8.37 8.26 -6.31
N ALA A 48 7.45 7.30 -6.44
CA ALA A 48 7.18 6.31 -5.39
C ALA A 48 8.40 5.42 -5.09
N LYS A 49 9.27 5.13 -6.06
CA LYS A 49 10.52 4.38 -5.84
C LYS A 49 11.54 5.20 -5.06
N LEU A 50 11.70 6.47 -5.44
CA LEU A 50 12.57 7.42 -4.73
C LEU A 50 12.14 7.60 -3.27
N GLN A 51 10.84 7.55 -3.00
CA GLN A 51 10.28 7.66 -1.64
C GLN A 51 10.28 6.33 -0.85
N GLY A 52 10.77 5.22 -1.41
CA GLY A 52 10.71 3.90 -0.76
C GLY A 52 9.29 3.31 -0.64
N ALA A 53 8.29 3.99 -1.19
CA ALA A 53 6.86 3.63 -1.15
C ALA A 53 6.42 2.77 -2.35
N TYR A 54 7.35 2.34 -3.21
CA TYR A 54 7.01 1.62 -4.43
C TYR A 54 6.67 0.16 -4.16
N ILE A 55 5.37 -0.14 -4.16
CA ILE A 55 4.83 -1.49 -4.02
C ILE A 55 4.64 -2.12 -5.40
N ALA A 56 5.28 -3.28 -5.63
CA ALA A 56 5.13 -4.00 -6.89
C ALA A 56 3.69 -4.57 -7.04
N PRO A 57 3.00 -4.34 -8.19
CA PRO A 57 1.62 -4.77 -8.41
C PRO A 57 1.36 -6.29 -8.28
N GLY A 58 2.40 -7.12 -8.44
CA GLY A 58 2.30 -8.59 -8.37
C GLY A 58 2.26 -9.16 -6.96
N GLU A 59 2.92 -8.51 -6.00
CA GLU A 59 2.95 -8.86 -4.58
C GLU A 59 1.92 -8.06 -3.76
N SER A 60 1.08 -7.29 -4.46
CA SER A 60 0.00 -6.49 -3.88
C SER A 60 -1.24 -7.32 -3.51
N ARG A 61 -1.17 -8.66 -3.56
CA ARG A 61 -2.36 -9.50 -3.35
C ARG A 61 -2.80 -9.56 -1.89
N VAL A 62 -1.88 -9.37 -0.96
CA VAL A 62 -2.20 -9.43 0.48
C VAL A 62 -3.05 -8.22 0.86
N THR A 63 -4.17 -8.51 1.48
CA THR A 63 -5.10 -7.50 1.97
C THR A 63 -4.65 -6.95 3.30
N VAL A 64 -5.05 -5.73 3.62
CA VAL A 64 -4.81 -5.17 4.96
C VAL A 64 -5.49 -6.03 6.03
N GLY A 65 -6.64 -6.65 5.72
CA GLY A 65 -7.32 -7.56 6.64
C GLY A 65 -6.47 -8.76 7.07
N GLU A 66 -5.80 -9.41 6.12
CA GLU A 66 -4.90 -10.54 6.40
C GLU A 66 -3.67 -10.09 7.21
N LEU A 67 -3.04 -8.98 6.82
CA LEU A 67 -1.90 -8.45 7.55
C LEU A 67 -2.26 -7.97 8.95
N GLY A 68 -3.43 -7.38 9.12
CA GLY A 68 -3.89 -6.91 10.42
C GLY A 68 -4.21 -8.05 11.37
N ALA A 69 -4.68 -9.20 10.87
CA ALA A 69 -4.83 -10.40 11.69
C ALA A 69 -3.47 -10.92 12.17
N ALA A 70 -2.48 -11.02 11.28
CA ALA A 70 -1.11 -11.42 11.65
C ALA A 70 -0.47 -10.41 12.62
N TRP A 71 -0.69 -9.11 12.38
CA TRP A 71 -0.22 -8.05 13.25
C TRP A 71 -0.85 -8.14 14.64
N LEU A 72 -2.17 -8.38 14.76
CA LEU A 72 -2.82 -8.54 16.07
C LEU A 72 -2.20 -9.67 16.88
N THR A 73 -1.91 -10.82 16.26
CA THR A 73 -1.25 -11.94 16.94
C THR A 73 0.14 -11.56 17.44
N ALA A 74 0.94 -10.85 16.62
CA ALA A 74 2.26 -10.38 17.03
C ALA A 74 2.18 -9.28 18.11
N HIS A 75 1.20 -8.38 17.99
CA HIS A 75 1.01 -7.26 18.91
C HIS A 75 0.52 -7.73 20.27
N ALA A 76 -0.31 -8.78 20.33
CA ALA A 76 -0.77 -9.39 21.58
C ALA A 76 0.38 -9.87 22.48
N VAL A 77 1.49 -10.33 21.89
CA VAL A 77 2.68 -10.79 22.62
C VAL A 77 3.57 -9.60 23.04
N ALA A 78 3.55 -8.51 22.28
CA ALA A 78 4.45 -7.37 22.47
C ALA A 78 3.96 -6.31 23.48
N VAL A 79 2.65 -6.23 23.76
CA VAL A 79 2.07 -5.20 24.65
C VAL A 79 1.19 -5.79 25.74
N LYS A 80 1.08 -5.04 26.86
CA LYS A 80 0.14 -5.34 27.94
C LYS A 80 -1.30 -5.45 27.43
N ALA A 81 -2.08 -6.37 27.98
CA ALA A 81 -3.45 -6.69 27.57
C ALA A 81 -4.38 -5.46 27.46
N SER A 82 -4.24 -4.48 28.37
CA SER A 82 -5.06 -3.26 28.36
C SER A 82 -4.80 -2.37 27.12
N THR A 83 -3.52 -2.26 26.72
CA THR A 83 -3.13 -1.54 25.50
C THR A 83 -3.54 -2.31 24.26
N PHE A 84 -3.41 -3.64 24.30
CA PHE A 84 -3.84 -4.51 23.22
C PHE A 84 -5.34 -4.35 22.91
N HIS A 85 -6.23 -4.41 23.91
CA HIS A 85 -7.67 -4.23 23.68
C HIS A 85 -8.02 -2.86 23.08
N SER A 86 -7.32 -1.80 23.48
CA SER A 86 -7.50 -0.48 22.89
C SER A 86 -7.12 -0.45 21.40
N HIS A 87 -6.05 -1.14 21.01
CA HIS A 87 -5.60 -1.24 19.62
C HIS A 87 -6.47 -2.18 18.79
N GLU A 88 -6.85 -3.33 19.35
CA GLU A 88 -7.78 -4.29 18.76
C GLU A 88 -9.13 -3.66 18.46
N SER A 89 -9.69 -2.90 19.40
CA SER A 89 -10.95 -2.21 19.22
C SER A 89 -10.85 -1.16 18.11
N ALA A 90 -9.79 -0.34 18.11
CA ALA A 90 -9.55 0.63 17.04
C ALA A 90 -9.40 -0.05 15.67
N TRP A 91 -8.69 -1.17 15.60
CA TRP A 91 -8.56 -1.98 14.39
C TRP A 91 -9.92 -2.50 13.91
N ARG A 92 -10.68 -3.18 14.77
CA ARG A 92 -11.92 -3.85 14.41
C ARG A 92 -13.02 -2.86 14.01
N VAL A 93 -13.12 -1.73 14.70
CA VAL A 93 -14.21 -0.75 14.54
C VAL A 93 -13.93 0.25 13.43
N HIS A 94 -12.67 0.65 13.22
CA HIS A 94 -12.34 1.73 12.30
C HIS A 94 -11.49 1.28 11.12
N VAL A 95 -10.41 0.53 11.37
CA VAL A 95 -9.43 0.19 10.33
C VAL A 95 -9.93 -0.94 9.43
N LYS A 96 -10.44 -2.03 10.00
CA LYS A 96 -10.96 -3.20 9.28
C LYS A 96 -12.09 -2.87 8.30
N PRO A 97 -13.14 -2.10 8.66
CA PRO A 97 -14.23 -1.80 7.71
C PRO A 97 -13.78 -0.90 6.56
N ALA A 98 -12.86 0.03 6.79
CA ALA A 98 -12.37 0.94 5.75
C ALA A 98 -11.31 0.31 4.84
N TRP A 99 -10.39 -0.47 5.42
CA TRP A 99 -9.18 -0.92 4.73
C TRP A 99 -9.07 -2.44 4.59
N GLY A 100 -9.85 -3.24 5.32
CA GLY A 100 -9.67 -4.68 5.41
C GLY A 100 -9.71 -5.43 4.08
N THR A 101 -10.53 -4.97 3.12
CA THR A 101 -10.61 -5.55 1.76
C THR A 101 -9.63 -4.91 0.78
N ARG A 102 -8.98 -3.80 1.16
CA ARG A 102 -8.04 -3.08 0.32
C ARG A 102 -6.70 -3.81 0.32
N ARG A 103 -6.10 -3.83 -0.87
CA ARG A 103 -4.76 -4.36 -1.08
C ARG A 103 -3.75 -3.35 -0.60
N VAL A 104 -2.77 -3.79 0.18
CA VAL A 104 -1.72 -2.93 0.76
C VAL A 104 -1.00 -2.13 -0.33
N GLY A 105 -0.79 -2.76 -1.50
CA GLY A 105 -0.17 -2.12 -2.66
C GLY A 105 -0.98 -1.06 -3.39
N THR A 106 -2.26 -0.90 -3.03
CA THR A 106 -3.17 0.07 -3.67
C THR A 106 -3.48 1.28 -2.80
N ILE A 107 -3.05 1.26 -1.53
CA ILE A 107 -3.35 2.32 -0.56
C ILE A 107 -2.49 3.53 -0.85
N ARG A 108 -3.13 4.67 -1.09
CA ARG A 108 -2.45 5.95 -1.27
C ARG A 108 -2.47 6.77 0.01
N HIS A 109 -1.39 7.52 0.24
CA HIS A 109 -1.31 8.46 1.36
C HIS A 109 -2.47 9.48 1.35
N THR A 110 -2.90 9.93 0.17
CA THR A 110 -4.05 10.84 0.02
C THR A 110 -5.36 10.24 0.52
N GLU A 111 -5.59 8.94 0.29
CA GLU A 111 -6.79 8.26 0.78
C GLU A 111 -6.73 8.10 2.31
N VAL A 112 -5.54 7.83 2.85
CA VAL A 112 -5.33 7.78 4.30
C VAL A 112 -5.59 9.14 4.95
N SER A 113 -5.11 10.23 4.36
CA SER A 113 -5.38 11.59 4.85
C SER A 113 -6.87 11.95 4.81
N ALA A 114 -7.58 11.56 3.74
CA ALA A 114 -9.03 11.78 3.62
C ALA A 114 -9.81 11.00 4.70
N TRP A 115 -9.43 9.74 4.93
CA TRP A 115 -10.04 8.91 5.97
C TRP A 115 -9.78 9.44 7.39
N ILE A 116 -8.59 9.98 7.65
CA ILE A 116 -8.28 10.66 8.93
C ILE A 116 -9.18 11.88 9.12
N ALA A 117 -9.38 12.68 8.07
CA ALA A 117 -10.26 13.84 8.13
C ALA A 117 -11.71 13.43 8.46
N GLU A 118 -12.22 12.39 7.82
CA GLU A 118 -13.56 11.85 8.09
C GLU A 118 -13.70 11.33 9.53
N LEU A 119 -12.69 10.60 10.02
CA LEU A 119 -12.66 10.12 11.41
C LEU A 119 -12.63 11.27 12.42
N SER A 120 -11.94 12.37 12.10
CA SER A 120 -11.82 13.54 12.98
C SER A 120 -13.14 14.28 13.20
N VAL A 121 -14.12 14.11 12.30
CA VAL A 121 -15.46 14.67 12.45
C VAL A 121 -16.23 13.98 13.57
N ASN A 122 -16.07 12.67 13.72
CA ASN A 122 -16.91 11.83 14.59
C ASN A 122 -16.19 11.31 15.85
N ARG A 123 -14.88 11.53 15.97
CA ARG A 123 -14.05 10.95 17.03
C ARG A 123 -13.01 11.94 17.55
N SER A 124 -12.62 11.75 18.81
CA SER A 124 -11.58 12.56 19.44
C SER A 124 -10.21 12.38 18.76
N ALA A 125 -9.41 13.44 18.75
CA ALA A 125 -8.07 13.44 18.15
C ALA A 125 -7.17 12.29 18.66
N THR A 126 -7.32 11.90 19.93
CA THR A 126 -6.61 10.76 20.52
C THR A 126 -6.97 9.44 19.86
N THR A 127 -8.25 9.21 19.59
CA THR A 127 -8.75 8.01 18.91
C THR A 127 -8.30 7.98 17.45
N VAL A 128 -8.33 9.13 16.77
CA VAL A 128 -7.86 9.26 15.38
C VAL A 128 -6.36 8.93 15.28
N LYS A 129 -5.53 9.51 16.16
CA LYS A 129 -4.09 9.21 16.21
C LYS A 129 -3.82 7.73 16.46
N ARG A 130 -4.60 7.08 17.34
CA ARG A 130 -4.49 5.64 17.60
C ARG A 130 -4.86 4.81 16.38
N CYS A 131 -5.97 5.12 15.70
CA CYS A 131 -6.38 4.43 14.48
C CYS A 131 -5.34 4.56 13.36
N HIS A 132 -4.80 5.76 13.18
CA HIS A 132 -3.72 6.01 12.22
C HIS A 132 -2.44 5.25 12.60
N GLY A 133 -2.05 5.25 13.87
CA GLY A 133 -0.86 4.53 14.34
C GLY A 133 -0.95 3.02 14.13
N VAL A 134 -2.13 2.44 14.35
CA VAL A 134 -2.38 1.02 14.08
C VAL A 134 -2.24 0.72 12.58
N LEU A 135 -2.86 1.53 11.70
CA LEU A 135 -2.74 1.37 10.26
C LEU A 135 -1.27 1.50 9.80
N ALA A 136 -0.57 2.52 10.27
CA ALA A 136 0.84 2.74 9.96
C ALA A 136 1.71 1.56 10.41
N SER A 137 1.52 1.05 11.62
CA SER A 137 2.28 -0.09 12.14
C SER A 137 2.07 -1.37 11.31
N ILE A 138 0.85 -1.62 10.83
CA ILE A 138 0.55 -2.75 9.96
C ILE A 138 1.23 -2.59 8.60
N LEU A 139 1.19 -1.38 8.03
CA LEU A 139 1.86 -1.07 6.76
C LEU A 139 3.39 -1.15 6.88
N ASP A 140 3.97 -0.63 7.96
CA ASP A 140 5.41 -0.71 8.25
C ASP A 140 5.86 -2.16 8.46
N GLY A 141 5.07 -2.96 9.17
CA GLY A 141 5.29 -4.40 9.30
C GLY A 141 5.33 -5.08 7.94
N ALA A 142 4.39 -4.75 7.05
CA ALA A 142 4.35 -5.25 5.68
C ALA A 142 5.59 -4.87 4.87
N VAL A 143 6.04 -3.62 4.99
CA VAL A 143 7.22 -3.11 4.30
C VAL A 143 8.50 -3.78 4.83
N ARG A 144 8.62 -3.97 6.14
CA ARG A 144 9.76 -4.63 6.78
C ARG A 144 9.84 -6.11 6.40
N ASP A 145 8.72 -6.83 6.45
CA ASP A 145 8.64 -8.26 6.09
C ASP A 145 8.97 -8.46 4.59
N ARG A 146 8.53 -7.54 3.73
CA ARG A 146 8.95 -7.50 2.32
C ARG A 146 10.44 -7.20 2.17
N ARG A 147 11.00 -6.24 2.92
CA ARG A 147 12.43 -5.91 2.86
C ARG A 147 13.29 -7.10 3.27
N SER A 148 12.88 -7.89 4.25
CA SER A 148 13.54 -9.17 4.59
C SER A 148 13.39 -10.22 3.49
N SER A 149 12.24 -10.27 2.81
CA SER A 149 12.02 -11.19 1.68
C SER A 149 12.79 -10.80 0.41
N GLN A 150 13.17 -9.52 0.27
CA GLN A 150 13.83 -8.98 -0.93
C GLN A 150 15.36 -8.94 -0.80
N ILE A 151 15.91 -9.04 0.42
CA ILE A 151 17.35 -9.25 0.63
C ILE A 151 17.62 -10.71 0.28
N PRO A 152 18.30 -11.03 -0.83
CA PRO A 152 18.71 -12.39 -1.11
C PRO A 152 19.70 -12.75 0.00
N ARG A 153 19.39 -13.76 0.82
CA ARG A 153 20.42 -14.40 1.63
C ARG A 153 21.36 -15.11 0.66
N GLY A 154 22.36 -14.37 0.18
CA GLY A 154 23.48 -14.93 -0.53
C GLY A 154 24.16 -15.94 0.39
N ARG A 155 24.08 -17.20 -0.01
CA ARG A 155 25.00 -18.26 0.40
C ARG A 155 25.94 -18.50 -0.78
#